data_AF-A0A6I2L9K5-F1
#
_entry.id   AF-A0A6I2L9K5-F1
#
_cell.length_a   1.000
_cell.length_b   1.000
_cell.length_c   1.000
_cell.angle_alpha   90.00
_cell.angle_beta   90.00
_cell.angle_gamma   90.00
#
_symmetry.space_group_name_H-M   'P 1'
#
loop_
_entity.id
_entity.type
_entity.pdbx_description
1 polymer ?
#
loop_
_entity_poly.entity_id
_entity_poly.type
_entity_poly.pdbx_seq_one_letter_code
_entity_poly.pdbx_strand_id
1 'polypeptide(L)'
;MKFSLVNVIAAVAMVATLAGCGGKAQYVVGGTVTNLNTDGLVLVNNGGNDLTVAAGATSFAFSKEIDYGTTYNITVKTQPAHMTCSVTSGNASAGYNVTIQAAVTCVQNTYTVGGQYSGVTAAADGTARTVTLINGSTGSTATVSSDTATSGDFVLSTYVADGAAYGVTVVTPTNGLTCTLENGTGVMHEAAVTNLLLTCTSQ
;
A
#
# COMPACT_ATOMS: atom_id res chain seq x y z
N MET A 1 52.91 35.38 -58.58
CA MET A 1 51.70 35.63 -57.75
C MET A 1 51.38 34.32 -57.03
N LYS A 2 51.67 34.27 -55.72
CA LYS A 2 51.54 33.08 -54.87
C LYS A 2 50.11 33.05 -54.31
N PHE A 3 49.23 32.24 -54.88
CA PHE A 3 47.91 31.98 -54.29
C PHE A 3 48.03 30.80 -53.32
N SER A 4 47.85 31.10 -52.04
CA SER A 4 47.95 30.19 -50.91
C SER A 4 46.77 29.20 -50.89
N LEU A 5 47.02 27.98 -51.37
CA LEU A 5 46.09 26.83 -51.26
C LEU A 5 46.08 26.20 -49.85
N VAL A 6 46.95 26.64 -48.95
CA VAL A 6 47.11 26.08 -47.59
C VAL A 6 45.93 26.47 -46.67
N ASN A 7 45.27 27.60 -46.94
CA ASN A 7 44.17 28.08 -46.08
C ASN A 7 42.81 27.42 -46.34
N VAL A 8 42.62 26.73 -47.47
CA VAL A 8 41.32 26.11 -47.82
C VAL A 8 41.18 24.70 -47.23
N ILE A 9 42.29 23.99 -47.01
CA ILE A 9 42.28 22.63 -46.43
C ILE A 9 42.03 22.68 -44.92
N ALA A 10 42.45 23.75 -44.24
CA ALA A 10 42.23 23.93 -42.79
C ALA A 10 40.74 24.18 -42.43
N ALA A 11 39.95 24.76 -43.34
CA ALA A 11 38.53 25.04 -43.09
C ALA A 11 37.63 23.80 -43.27
N VAL A 12 38.01 22.84 -44.12
CA VAL A 12 37.22 21.61 -44.37
C VAL A 12 37.49 20.53 -43.31
N ALA A 13 38.67 20.53 -42.68
CA ALA A 13 39.00 19.61 -41.58
C ALA A 13 38.36 20.01 -40.23
N MET A 14 37.84 21.23 -40.08
CA MET A 14 37.26 21.73 -38.82
C MET A 14 35.74 21.60 -38.72
N VAL A 15 35.06 21.15 -39.78
CA VAL A 15 33.59 20.92 -39.77
C VAL A 15 33.25 19.44 -39.51
N ALA A 16 34.20 18.52 -39.71
CA ALA A 16 33.97 17.08 -39.52
C ALA A 16 34.09 16.59 -38.06
N THR A 17 34.54 17.42 -37.12
CA THR A 17 34.62 17.04 -35.69
C THR A 17 33.37 17.43 -34.88
N LEU A 18 32.48 18.26 -35.44
CA LEU A 18 31.24 18.66 -34.74
C LEU A 18 30.11 17.62 -34.84
N ALA A 19 30.22 16.66 -35.78
CA ALA A 19 29.28 15.54 -35.91
C ALA A 19 29.42 14.49 -34.78
N GLY A 20 30.48 14.58 -33.96
CA GLY A 20 30.76 13.64 -32.86
C GLY A 20 30.04 13.93 -31.54
N CYS A 21 29.40 15.10 -31.38
CA CYS A 21 28.68 15.48 -30.15
C CYS A 21 27.15 15.30 -30.27
N GLY A 22 26.69 14.56 -31.29
CA GLY A 22 25.27 14.36 -31.60
C GLY A 22 24.68 13.04 -31.08
N GLY A 23 25.34 12.36 -30.15
CA GLY A 23 24.77 11.17 -29.50
C GLY A 23 23.45 11.52 -28.83
N LYS A 24 22.35 10.93 -29.29
CA LYS A 24 21.05 11.04 -28.60
C LYS A 24 21.24 10.41 -27.21
N ALA A 25 21.29 11.22 -26.16
CA ALA A 25 21.28 10.69 -24.81
C ALA A 25 19.89 10.05 -24.58
N GLN A 26 19.88 8.74 -24.39
CA GLN A 26 18.69 7.97 -24.06
C GLN A 26 18.73 7.61 -22.57
N TYR A 27 17.54 7.60 -21.96
CA TYR A 27 17.36 7.39 -20.54
C TYR A 27 16.39 6.24 -20.30
N VAL A 28 16.82 5.27 -19.51
CA VAL A 28 15.94 4.21 -18.99
C VAL A 28 14.99 4.83 -17.96
N VAL A 29 13.69 4.67 -18.17
CA VAL A 29 12.67 5.04 -17.17
C VAL A 29 12.61 3.93 -16.15
N GLY A 30 12.94 4.23 -14.90
CA GLY A 30 12.99 3.23 -13.84
C GLY A 30 13.07 3.87 -12.47
N GLY A 31 13.20 3.03 -11.46
CA GLY A 31 13.17 3.48 -10.09
C GLY A 31 13.35 2.36 -9.07
N THR A 32 13.18 2.73 -7.80
CA THR A 32 13.20 1.80 -6.67
C THR A 32 11.80 1.33 -6.32
N VAL A 33 11.72 0.15 -5.71
CA VAL A 33 10.49 -0.43 -5.18
C VAL A 33 10.74 -0.78 -3.71
N THR A 34 9.81 -0.40 -2.84
CA THR A 34 9.89 -0.68 -1.40
C THR A 34 8.61 -1.34 -0.93
N ASN A 35 8.74 -2.39 -0.11
CA ASN A 35 7.64 -3.10 0.54
C ASN A 35 6.60 -3.71 -0.42
N LEU A 36 6.97 -4.06 -1.65
CA LEU A 36 6.10 -4.84 -2.53
C LEU A 36 6.19 -6.32 -2.15
N ASN A 37 5.22 -6.81 -1.39
CA ASN A 37 5.24 -8.16 -0.85
C ASN A 37 4.29 -9.14 -1.57
N THR A 38 3.39 -8.61 -2.40
CA THR A 38 2.39 -9.36 -3.16
C THR A 38 2.50 -9.07 -4.64
N ASP A 39 2.30 -10.08 -5.48
CA ASP A 39 2.28 -9.91 -6.94
C ASP A 39 1.06 -9.12 -7.41
N GLY A 40 1.13 -8.63 -8.66
CA GLY A 40 0.02 -7.96 -9.34
C GLY A 40 0.20 -6.45 -9.51
N LEU A 41 1.30 -5.88 -9.03
CA LEU A 41 1.64 -4.49 -9.34
C LEU A 41 1.93 -4.34 -10.84
N VAL A 42 1.18 -3.46 -11.50
CA VAL A 42 1.42 -3.05 -12.88
C VAL A 42 1.62 -1.55 -12.95
N LEU A 43 2.78 -1.13 -13.45
CA LEU A 43 3.13 0.27 -13.70
C LEU A 43 2.95 0.59 -15.18
N VAL A 44 2.64 1.84 -15.50
CA VAL A 44 2.60 2.34 -16.87
C VAL A 44 3.30 3.68 -16.95
N ASN A 45 4.04 3.92 -18.04
CA ASN A 45 4.66 5.21 -18.33
C ASN A 45 3.91 5.90 -19.47
N ASN A 46 3.34 7.09 -19.21
CA ASN A 46 2.61 7.91 -20.19
C ASN A 46 1.49 7.14 -20.95
N GLY A 47 0.85 6.17 -20.30
CA GLY A 47 -0.17 5.32 -20.95
C GLY A 47 0.39 4.38 -22.04
N GLY A 48 1.71 4.18 -22.08
CA GLY A 48 2.39 3.26 -22.99
C GLY A 48 2.32 1.80 -22.53
N ASN A 49 3.45 1.08 -22.67
CA ASN A 49 3.52 -0.33 -22.32
C ASN A 49 3.43 -0.54 -20.81
N ASP A 50 2.70 -1.59 -20.43
CA ASP A 50 2.60 -2.06 -19.06
C ASP A 50 3.91 -2.72 -18.61
N LEU A 51 4.28 -2.47 -17.35
CA LEU A 51 5.38 -3.12 -16.67
C LEU A 51 4.84 -3.83 -15.43
N THR A 52 4.83 -5.16 -15.46
CA THR A 52 4.57 -5.98 -14.28
C THR A 52 5.81 -6.01 -13.39
N VAL A 53 5.63 -5.72 -12.12
CA VAL A 53 6.69 -5.77 -11.11
C VAL A 53 6.40 -6.94 -10.16
N ALA A 54 7.35 -7.87 -10.05
CA ALA A 54 7.21 -9.05 -9.21
C ALA A 54 7.34 -8.71 -7.71
N ALA A 55 6.67 -9.48 -6.86
CA ALA A 55 6.84 -9.41 -5.41
C ALA A 55 8.32 -9.55 -5.00
N GLY A 56 8.72 -8.79 -3.99
CA GLY A 56 10.09 -8.75 -3.48
C GLY A 56 11.08 -7.97 -4.35
N ALA A 57 10.65 -7.43 -5.50
CA ALA A 57 11.49 -6.56 -6.31
C ALA A 57 11.88 -5.29 -5.53
N THR A 58 13.14 -4.87 -5.67
CA THR A 58 13.68 -3.65 -5.07
C THR A 58 13.87 -2.52 -6.09
N SER A 59 13.66 -2.82 -7.38
CA SER A 59 13.78 -1.87 -8.48
C SER A 59 12.90 -2.29 -9.65
N PHE A 60 12.61 -1.33 -10.54
CA PHE A 60 11.87 -1.55 -11.78
C PHE A 60 12.49 -0.72 -12.90
N ALA A 61 12.36 -1.20 -14.14
CA ALA A 61 12.80 -0.50 -15.33
C ALA A 61 11.88 -0.81 -16.51
N PHE A 62 11.45 0.21 -17.24
CA PHE A 62 10.76 0.04 -18.52
C PHE A 62 11.76 -0.32 -19.61
N SER A 63 11.38 -1.23 -20.50
CA SER A 63 12.24 -1.69 -21.61
C SER A 63 12.47 -0.64 -22.70
N LYS A 64 11.56 0.35 -22.81
CA LYS A 64 11.68 1.45 -23.77
C LYS A 64 12.37 2.64 -23.12
N GLU A 65 13.55 2.98 -23.63
CA GLU A 65 14.25 4.21 -23.28
C GLU A 65 13.57 5.44 -23.91
N ILE A 66 13.80 6.61 -23.31
CA ILE A 66 13.28 7.89 -23.79
C ILE A 66 14.41 8.87 -24.08
N ASP A 67 14.23 9.69 -25.10
CA ASP A 67 15.22 10.71 -25.49
C ASP A 67 15.28 11.85 -24.47
N TYR A 68 16.44 12.50 -24.35
CA TYR A 68 16.62 13.74 -23.59
C TYR A 68 15.48 14.75 -23.84
N GLY A 69 14.95 15.34 -22.77
CA GLY A 69 13.85 16.30 -22.81
C GLY A 69 12.46 15.69 -22.96
N THR A 70 12.34 14.38 -23.21
CA THR A 70 11.05 13.68 -23.24
C THR A 70 10.47 13.58 -21.83
N THR A 71 9.19 13.92 -21.67
CA THR A 71 8.50 13.76 -20.39
C THR A 71 8.17 12.30 -20.11
N TYR A 72 8.26 11.90 -18.85
CA TYR A 72 7.77 10.62 -18.35
C TYR A 72 6.73 10.85 -17.26
N ASN A 73 5.79 9.92 -17.13
CA ASN A 73 4.80 9.90 -16.06
C ASN A 73 4.45 8.45 -15.72
N ILE A 74 5.07 7.96 -14.66
CA ILE A 74 4.92 6.61 -14.13
C ILE A 74 3.73 6.61 -13.19
N THR A 75 2.71 5.83 -13.51
CA THR A 75 1.52 5.66 -12.68
C THR A 75 1.29 4.18 -12.38
N VAL A 76 0.60 3.91 -11.27
CA VAL A 76 0.10 2.57 -10.98
C VAL A 76 -1.14 2.33 -11.83
N LYS A 77 -1.09 1.33 -12.71
CA LYS A 77 -2.23 0.88 -13.51
C LYS A 77 -3.06 -0.14 -12.75
N THR A 78 -2.41 -1.07 -12.06
CA THR A 78 -3.06 -2.12 -11.26
C THR A 78 -2.35 -2.26 -9.93
N GLN A 79 -3.11 -2.21 -8.85
CA GLN A 79 -2.60 -2.45 -7.51
C GLN A 79 -2.41 -3.97 -7.29
N PRO A 80 -1.35 -4.39 -6.59
CA PRO A 80 -1.26 -5.77 -6.11
C PRO A 80 -2.38 -6.06 -5.11
N ALA A 81 -2.72 -7.35 -4.96
CA ALA A 81 -3.72 -7.74 -3.97
C ALA A 81 -3.26 -7.38 -2.55
N HIS A 82 -4.20 -6.95 -1.71
CA HIS A 82 -3.97 -6.64 -0.29
C HIS A 82 -3.02 -5.47 0.01
N MET A 83 -2.53 -4.74 -0.99
CA MET A 83 -1.63 -3.62 -0.77
C MET A 83 -1.99 -2.42 -1.65
N THR A 84 -1.58 -1.24 -1.21
CA THR A 84 -1.67 -0.01 -1.98
C THR A 84 -0.26 0.52 -2.25
N CYS A 85 0.11 0.59 -3.52
CA CYS A 85 1.36 1.18 -3.99
C CYS A 85 1.14 2.61 -4.50
N SER A 86 2.11 3.48 -4.22
CA SER A 86 2.14 4.87 -4.67
C SER A 86 3.48 5.18 -5.33
N VAL A 87 3.46 6.03 -6.35
CA VAL A 87 4.67 6.47 -7.05
C VAL A 87 5.01 7.89 -6.61
N THR A 88 6.23 8.11 -6.12
CA THR A 88 6.80 9.43 -5.88
C THR A 88 7.92 9.71 -6.88
N SER A 89 8.10 10.99 -7.23
CA SER A 89 9.06 11.39 -8.28
C SER A 89 8.86 10.65 -9.62
N GLY A 90 7.63 10.18 -9.87
CA GLY A 90 7.25 9.39 -11.04
C GLY A 90 7.06 10.21 -12.31
N ASN A 91 7.16 11.54 -12.24
CA ASN A 91 7.02 12.42 -13.41
C ASN A 91 8.11 13.49 -13.44
N ALA A 92 8.75 13.65 -14.60
CA ALA A 92 9.68 14.73 -14.93
C ALA A 92 10.03 14.69 -16.44
N SER A 93 11.09 15.38 -16.85
CA SER A 93 11.70 15.25 -18.18
C SER A 93 13.04 14.51 -18.10
N ALA A 94 13.30 13.65 -19.09
CA ALA A 94 14.56 12.93 -19.22
C ALA A 94 15.75 13.88 -19.32
N GLY A 95 16.85 13.55 -18.65
CA GLY A 95 18.06 14.37 -18.63
C GLY A 95 18.02 15.60 -17.71
N TYR A 96 16.96 15.78 -16.93
CA TYR A 96 16.96 16.75 -15.82
C TYR A 96 17.93 16.32 -14.70
N ASN A 97 18.06 15.01 -14.49
CA ASN A 97 19.06 14.38 -13.63
C ASN A 97 19.88 13.37 -14.44
N VAL A 98 21.02 12.92 -13.90
CA VAL A 98 21.87 11.86 -14.50
C VAL A 98 21.07 10.57 -14.69
N THR A 99 20.20 10.23 -13.74
CA THR A 99 19.32 9.06 -13.78
C THR A 99 17.92 9.43 -13.31
N ILE A 100 16.90 8.76 -13.86
CA ILE A 100 15.52 8.87 -13.38
C ILE A 100 15.42 8.16 -12.02
N GLN A 101 14.95 8.88 -11.00
CA GLN A 101 14.83 8.37 -9.62
C GLN A 101 13.36 8.36 -9.18
N ALA A 102 12.53 7.59 -9.88
CA ALA A 102 11.20 7.31 -9.39
C ALA A 102 11.26 6.34 -8.20
N ALA A 103 10.35 6.49 -7.25
CA ALA A 103 10.24 5.57 -6.12
C ALA A 103 8.81 5.05 -6.02
N VAL A 104 8.67 3.74 -5.90
CA VAL A 104 7.39 3.07 -5.66
C VAL A 104 7.40 2.54 -4.24
N THR A 105 6.43 2.96 -3.45
CA THR A 105 6.27 2.51 -2.07
C THR A 105 4.91 1.84 -1.93
N CYS A 106 4.91 0.59 -1.47
CA CYS A 106 3.72 -0.18 -1.20
C CYS A 106 3.46 -0.29 0.30
N VAL A 107 2.19 -0.28 0.67
CA VAL A 107 1.73 -0.40 2.06
C VAL A 107 0.69 -1.51 2.12
N GLN A 108 0.85 -2.43 3.06
CA GLN A 108 -0.15 -3.46 3.34
C GLN A 108 -1.47 -2.80 3.76
N ASN A 109 -2.57 -3.16 3.12
CA ASN A 109 -3.89 -2.70 3.55
C ASN A 109 -4.26 -3.39 4.86
N THR A 110 -4.81 -2.63 5.80
CA THR A 110 -5.21 -3.14 7.12
C THR A 110 -6.56 -2.56 7.50
N TYR A 111 -7.40 -3.34 8.17
CA TYR A 111 -8.75 -2.93 8.56
C TYR A 111 -9.09 -3.36 9.99
N THR A 112 -10.09 -2.74 10.59
CA THR A 112 -10.54 -3.08 11.95
C THR A 112 -11.51 -4.27 11.94
N VAL A 113 -11.59 -4.95 13.08
CA VAL A 113 -12.61 -5.97 13.36
C VAL A 113 -13.49 -5.47 14.49
N GLY A 114 -14.80 -5.55 14.31
CA GLY A 114 -15.78 -5.07 15.26
C GLY A 114 -17.15 -5.69 15.01
N GLY A 115 -18.12 -5.23 15.77
CA GLY A 115 -19.46 -5.77 15.73
C GLY A 115 -20.40 -5.06 16.69
N GLN A 116 -21.55 -5.69 16.89
CA GLN A 116 -22.57 -5.24 17.82
C GLN A 116 -22.60 -6.14 19.05
N TYR A 117 -22.93 -5.55 20.20
CA TYR A 117 -23.21 -6.28 21.42
C TYR A 117 -24.60 -5.96 21.95
N SER A 118 -25.20 -6.93 22.65
CA SER A 118 -26.47 -6.75 23.36
C SER A 118 -26.53 -7.60 24.63
N GLY A 119 -27.37 -7.18 25.57
CA GLY A 119 -27.66 -7.93 26.79
C GLY A 119 -26.57 -7.84 27.87
N VAL A 120 -25.69 -6.84 27.80
CA VAL A 120 -24.72 -6.53 28.86
C VAL A 120 -25.42 -5.70 29.93
N THR A 121 -26.16 -6.35 30.82
CA THR A 121 -26.93 -5.70 31.88
C THR A 121 -26.13 -5.59 33.18
N ALA A 122 -26.47 -4.59 34.00
CA ALA A 122 -25.94 -4.49 35.37
C ALA A 122 -26.46 -5.65 36.23
N ALA A 123 -25.74 -5.96 37.31
CA ALA A 123 -26.21 -6.89 38.32
C ALA A 123 -27.45 -6.36 39.04
N ALA A 124 -28.18 -7.24 39.74
CA ALA A 124 -29.39 -6.86 40.47
C ALA A 124 -29.14 -5.84 41.60
N ASP A 125 -27.91 -5.76 42.09
CA ASP A 125 -27.46 -4.76 43.08
C ASP A 125 -27.05 -3.42 42.45
N GLY A 126 -27.17 -3.27 41.13
CA GLY A 126 -26.77 -2.08 40.37
C GLY A 126 -25.29 -2.05 39.98
N THR A 127 -24.49 -3.06 40.34
CA THR A 127 -23.07 -3.13 39.96
C THR A 127 -22.93 -3.32 38.46
N ALA A 128 -22.12 -2.47 37.82
CA ALA A 128 -21.83 -2.59 36.39
C ALA A 128 -21.10 -3.91 36.08
N ARG A 129 -21.45 -4.52 34.95
CA ARG A 129 -20.81 -5.72 34.44
C ARG A 129 -20.06 -5.39 33.16
N THR A 130 -18.91 -6.03 32.99
CA THR A 130 -18.05 -5.85 31.82
C THR A 130 -17.84 -7.16 31.08
N VAL A 131 -17.68 -7.08 29.77
CA VAL A 131 -17.32 -8.22 28.93
C VAL A 131 -16.13 -7.80 28.08
N THR A 132 -15.09 -8.62 28.09
CA THR A 132 -13.87 -8.37 27.31
C THR A 132 -13.83 -9.34 26.14
N LEU A 133 -13.63 -8.82 24.94
CA LEU A 133 -13.32 -9.58 23.74
C LEU A 133 -11.83 -9.46 23.45
N ILE A 134 -11.21 -10.53 22.97
CA ILE A 134 -9.81 -10.57 22.56
C ILE A 134 -9.73 -11.07 21.13
N ASN A 135 -9.02 -10.35 20.27
CA ASN A 135 -8.61 -10.86 18.97
C ASN A 135 -7.28 -11.60 19.12
N GLY A 136 -7.32 -12.93 19.07
CA GLY A 136 -6.14 -13.79 19.21
C GLY A 136 -5.09 -13.58 18.13
N SER A 137 -5.45 -13.03 16.96
CA SER A 137 -4.49 -12.75 15.88
C SER A 137 -3.64 -11.50 16.13
N THR A 138 -4.15 -10.54 16.91
CA THR A 138 -3.46 -9.25 17.16
C THR A 138 -3.15 -9.01 18.63
N GLY A 139 -3.73 -9.80 19.54
CA GLY A 139 -3.70 -9.54 20.99
C GLY A 139 -4.55 -8.34 21.42
N SER A 140 -5.25 -7.69 20.50
CA SER A 140 -6.10 -6.53 20.78
C SER A 140 -7.30 -6.92 21.63
N THR A 141 -7.73 -6.02 22.51
CA THR A 141 -8.87 -6.24 23.39
C THR A 141 -9.89 -5.13 23.23
N ALA A 142 -11.17 -5.48 23.28
CA ALA A 142 -12.27 -4.53 23.39
C ALA A 142 -13.09 -4.87 24.64
N THR A 143 -13.44 -3.86 25.43
CA THR A 143 -14.25 -4.04 26.65
C THR A 143 -15.55 -3.29 26.49
N VAL A 144 -16.65 -3.99 26.69
CA VAL A 144 -18.01 -3.41 26.75
C VAL A 144 -18.49 -3.44 28.20
N SER A 145 -19.28 -2.44 28.60
CA SER A 145 -19.72 -2.25 29.98
C SER A 145 -21.18 -1.81 30.04
N SER A 146 -21.93 -2.43 30.96
CA SER A 146 -23.31 -2.04 31.24
C SER A 146 -23.44 -0.62 31.82
N ASP A 147 -22.34 -0.05 32.32
CA ASP A 147 -22.28 1.34 32.81
C ASP A 147 -22.35 2.35 31.65
N THR A 148 -21.90 1.93 30.47
CA THR A 148 -21.92 2.75 29.25
C THR A 148 -23.20 2.53 28.47
N ALA A 149 -23.49 1.27 28.14
CA ALA A 149 -24.74 0.89 27.47
C ALA A 149 -24.99 -0.62 27.62
N THR A 150 -26.26 -1.02 27.53
CA THR A 150 -26.64 -2.44 27.52
C THR A 150 -26.52 -3.09 26.15
N SER A 151 -26.43 -2.27 25.10
CA SER A 151 -26.20 -2.65 23.71
C SER A 151 -25.49 -1.53 22.95
N GLY A 152 -24.74 -1.88 21.91
CA GLY A 152 -24.08 -0.91 21.04
C GLY A 152 -23.04 -1.56 20.14
N ASP A 153 -22.14 -0.75 19.61
CA ASP A 153 -21.03 -1.21 18.78
C ASP A 153 -19.76 -1.39 19.60
N PHE A 154 -18.90 -2.31 19.16
CA PHE A 154 -17.53 -2.45 19.64
C PHE A 154 -16.57 -2.57 18.46
N VAL A 155 -15.35 -2.07 18.63
CA VAL A 155 -14.27 -2.17 17.64
C VAL A 155 -12.97 -2.52 18.36
N LEU A 156 -12.24 -3.49 17.82
CA LEU A 156 -10.88 -3.81 18.26
C LEU A 156 -9.92 -2.80 17.62
N SER A 157 -9.13 -2.13 18.46
CA SER A 157 -8.33 -0.96 18.04
C SER A 157 -7.12 -1.30 17.16
N THR A 158 -6.67 -2.55 17.18
CA THR A 158 -5.56 -3.01 16.34
C THR A 158 -6.08 -3.54 15.02
N TYR A 159 -5.56 -2.99 13.93
CA TYR A 159 -5.93 -3.37 12.58
C TYR A 159 -5.36 -4.76 12.23
N VAL A 160 -6.11 -5.51 11.43
CA VAL A 160 -5.72 -6.80 10.86
C VAL A 160 -5.36 -6.57 9.40
N ALA A 161 -4.25 -7.16 8.94
CA ALA A 161 -3.84 -7.07 7.54
C ALA A 161 -4.86 -7.76 6.62
N ASP A 162 -5.15 -7.16 5.47
CA ASP A 162 -5.98 -7.77 4.43
C ASP A 162 -5.36 -9.11 3.96
N GLY A 163 -6.19 -10.13 3.82
CA GLY A 163 -5.79 -11.53 3.60
C GLY A 163 -5.37 -12.30 4.87
N ALA A 164 -5.21 -11.64 6.02
CA ALA A 164 -4.88 -12.33 7.28
C ALA A 164 -6.14 -12.82 8.01
N ALA A 165 -6.02 -13.95 8.69
CA ALA A 165 -7.08 -14.49 9.53
C ALA A 165 -7.22 -13.72 10.85
N TYR A 166 -8.45 -13.52 11.31
CA TYR A 166 -8.77 -13.02 12.65
C TYR A 166 -9.57 -14.07 13.44
N GLY A 167 -9.38 -14.06 14.76
CA GLY A 167 -10.12 -14.91 15.69
C GLY A 167 -10.41 -14.18 16.98
N VAL A 168 -11.66 -13.75 17.14
CA VAL A 168 -12.17 -13.04 18.30
C VAL A 168 -12.86 -14.02 19.24
N THR A 169 -12.49 -13.96 20.51
CA THR A 169 -13.07 -14.77 21.58
C THR A 169 -13.53 -13.89 22.73
N VAL A 170 -14.59 -14.31 23.40
CA VAL A 170 -15.05 -13.66 24.63
C VAL A 170 -14.28 -14.24 25.80
N VAL A 171 -13.71 -13.37 26.64
CA VAL A 171 -13.17 -13.77 27.94
C VAL A 171 -14.36 -14.08 28.83
N THR A 172 -14.45 -15.33 29.30
CA THR A 172 -15.56 -15.79 30.15
C THR A 172 -15.77 -14.83 31.32
N PRO A 173 -16.90 -14.10 31.34
CA PRO A 173 -17.09 -13.06 32.35
C PRO A 173 -17.47 -13.72 33.68
N THR A 174 -16.72 -13.43 34.74
CA THR A 174 -16.96 -13.95 36.11
C THR A 174 -17.94 -13.08 36.90
N ASN A 175 -18.93 -12.49 36.22
CA ASN A 175 -19.83 -11.48 36.77
C ASN A 175 -21.31 -11.83 36.60
N GLY A 176 -21.65 -13.09 36.32
CA GLY A 176 -23.04 -13.54 36.19
C GLY A 176 -23.69 -13.22 34.83
N LEU A 177 -22.88 -13.02 33.79
CA LEU A 177 -23.31 -13.02 32.40
C LEU A 177 -22.88 -14.33 31.72
N THR A 178 -23.72 -14.85 30.84
CA THR A 178 -23.33 -15.85 29.83
C THR A 178 -23.37 -15.16 28.49
N CYS A 179 -22.23 -15.13 27.77
CA CYS A 179 -22.13 -14.47 26.48
C CYS A 179 -21.77 -15.45 25.38
N THR A 180 -22.35 -15.24 24.20
CA THR A 180 -22.07 -15.97 22.97
C THR A 180 -21.62 -14.98 21.91
N LEU A 181 -20.65 -15.38 21.08
CA LEU A 181 -20.12 -14.56 20.00
C LEU A 181 -20.30 -15.30 18.67
N GLU A 182 -21.04 -14.68 17.77
CA GLU A 182 -21.19 -15.14 16.39
C GLU A 182 -20.21 -14.40 15.48
N ASN A 183 -19.83 -15.06 14.37
CA ASN A 183 -18.88 -14.54 13.38
C ASN A 183 -17.52 -14.14 13.98
N GLY A 184 -17.12 -14.76 15.10
CA GLY A 184 -15.87 -14.43 15.79
C GLY A 184 -14.61 -14.74 14.97
N THR A 185 -14.68 -15.59 13.95
CA THR A 185 -13.52 -16.00 13.14
C THR A 185 -13.73 -15.72 11.66
N GLY A 186 -12.68 -15.31 10.95
CA GLY A 186 -12.74 -15.10 9.50
C GLY A 186 -11.40 -14.67 8.92
N VAL A 187 -11.42 -14.26 7.65
CA VAL A 187 -10.28 -13.65 6.95
C VAL A 187 -10.62 -12.19 6.68
N MET A 188 -9.65 -11.31 6.89
CA MET A 188 -9.81 -9.89 6.57
C MET A 188 -9.84 -9.68 5.06
N HIS A 189 -10.74 -8.84 4.60
CA HIS A 189 -10.89 -8.46 3.20
C HIS A 189 -10.74 -6.93 3.04
N GLU A 190 -11.03 -6.40 1.86
CA GLU A 190 -10.87 -4.98 1.48
C GLU A 190 -11.79 -3.98 2.24
N ALA A 191 -12.29 -4.33 3.42
CA ALA A 191 -13.10 -3.49 4.28
C ALA A 191 -13.05 -3.94 5.75
N ALA A 192 -13.44 -3.04 6.65
CA ALA A 192 -13.61 -3.36 8.07
C ALA A 192 -14.71 -4.41 8.28
N VAL A 193 -14.44 -5.35 9.18
CA VAL A 193 -15.41 -6.36 9.61
C VAL A 193 -16.29 -5.75 10.71
N THR A 194 -17.60 -5.76 10.52
CA THR A 194 -18.58 -5.14 11.44
C THR A 194 -19.74 -6.06 11.81
N ASN A 195 -19.68 -7.35 11.43
CA ASN A 195 -20.77 -8.31 11.55
C ASN A 195 -20.62 -9.28 12.73
N LEU A 196 -19.66 -9.06 13.64
CA LEU A 196 -19.61 -9.82 14.88
C LEU A 196 -20.83 -9.50 15.73
N LEU A 197 -21.41 -10.52 16.36
CA LEU A 197 -22.58 -10.35 17.22
C LEU A 197 -22.29 -10.99 18.59
N LEU A 198 -22.13 -10.13 19.60
CA LEU A 198 -22.00 -10.54 21.00
C LEU A 198 -23.37 -10.48 21.67
N THR A 199 -23.90 -11.62 22.08
CA THR A 199 -25.16 -11.69 22.82
C THR A 199 -24.92 -12.22 24.22
N CYS A 200 -25.27 -11.43 25.23
CA CYS A 200 -25.14 -11.78 26.63
C CYS A 200 -26.51 -11.94 27.31
N THR A 201 -26.61 -12.84 28.26
CA THR A 201 -27.79 -13.02 29.12
C THR A 201 -27.35 -13.09 30.58
N SER A 202 -28.13 -12.51 31.48
CA SER A 202 -27.92 -12.72 32.92
C SER A 202 -28.17 -14.18 33.29
N GLN A 203 -27.28 -14.76 34.09
CA GLN A 203 -27.54 -16.02 34.80
C GLN A 203 -28.46 -15.81 36.00
#